data_AF-A0A9E3T1Z8-F1
#
_entry.id   AF-A0A9E3T1Z8-F1
#
_cell.length_a   1.000
_cell.length_b   1.000
_cell.length_c   1.000
_cell.angle_alpha   90.00
_cell.angle_beta   90.00
_cell.angle_gamma   90.00
#
_symmetry.space_group_name_H-M   'P 1'
#
loop_
_entity.id
_entity.type
_entity.pdbx_description
1 polymer ?
#
loop_
_entity_poly.entity_id
_entity_poly.type
_entity_poly.pdbx_seq_one_letter_code
_entity_poly.pdbx_strand_id
1 'polypeptide(L)'
;MKTCRRLAWLPILLCFSTVFAQDDTCSAIVREAISIVEDECTLTGRNQACYGYVRLEATPRESVQDFNFAQRGDVVNVGDIDTLRLSALDPASDTWGVALMRLQANLPATLPGQNVTFLIFGNVEIQNAVPDSPALATVEITSGGSINVRSGPSTDNRVIGSLANGDTATANGRNQDGSWLRIQLPDSDALGWVYASLVIPASDVSALSVVDASDTSVPFTPMQAFYFRTGLGDAACAEAPQDGILIQTPAGAGKVQLRANDVDIELGSTAYLQAQAGADMVVSVVEGQGRITSGGTSVSVPAGAQVEIPLDDDLKASGPPGDPHPYDQALVQPLPVRALPDSITIASPATDAQIQALTRRGTTPTGPSAPAAPGGDFSALAGMDPSLICPYLDQALAASGMTRDQYLATLRQAMAFVPADSRAGLEQVEQMITACP
;
A
#
# COMPACT_ATOMS: atom_id res chain seq x y z
N MET A 1 -2.15 -80.40 58.41
CA MET A 1 -2.99 -79.59 57.50
C MET A 1 -2.41 -78.19 57.44
N LYS A 2 -2.02 -77.75 56.24
CA LYS A 2 -1.38 -76.46 55.97
C LYS A 2 -2.46 -75.37 55.89
N THR A 3 -2.30 -74.25 56.58
CA THR A 3 -3.09 -73.03 56.35
C THR A 3 -2.16 -71.90 55.93
N CYS A 4 -2.18 -71.67 54.62
CA CYS A 4 -1.45 -70.63 53.91
C CYS A 4 -2.26 -69.33 54.01
N ARG A 5 -1.72 -68.29 54.69
CA ARG A 5 -2.36 -66.97 54.78
C ARG A 5 -1.64 -66.03 53.80
N ARG A 6 -2.35 -65.68 52.73
CA ARG A 6 -1.87 -64.91 51.57
C ARG A 6 -1.45 -63.49 51.99
N LEU A 7 -0.21 -63.12 51.67
CA LEU A 7 0.24 -61.73 51.65
C LEU A 7 -0.39 -61.05 50.43
N ALA A 8 -1.18 -60.00 50.65
CA ALA A 8 -1.68 -59.14 49.58
C ALA A 8 -0.61 -58.09 49.25
N TRP A 9 -0.05 -58.18 48.05
CA TRP A 9 0.90 -57.21 47.51
C TRP A 9 0.09 -56.18 46.73
N LEU A 10 -0.01 -54.93 47.23
CA LEU A 10 -0.59 -53.81 46.51
C LEU A 10 0.44 -53.26 45.52
N PRO A 11 0.21 -53.28 44.19
CA PRO A 11 1.06 -52.57 43.26
C PRO A 11 0.72 -51.08 43.33
N ILE A 12 1.68 -50.26 43.74
CA ILE A 12 1.61 -48.79 43.57
C ILE A 12 1.80 -48.52 42.07
N LEU A 13 0.70 -48.20 41.38
CA LEU A 13 0.74 -47.66 40.02
C LEU A 13 1.28 -46.22 40.11
N LEU A 14 2.56 -46.04 39.78
CA LEU A 14 3.13 -44.73 39.48
C LEU A 14 2.58 -44.30 38.11
N CYS A 15 1.52 -43.48 38.11
CA CYS A 15 1.12 -42.71 36.94
C CYS A 15 2.22 -41.67 36.68
N PHE A 16 3.13 -41.97 35.75
CA PHE A 16 3.95 -40.94 35.13
C PHE A 16 3.05 -40.17 34.17
N SER A 17 2.54 -39.02 34.62
CA SER A 17 1.98 -38.02 33.72
C SER A 17 3.12 -37.49 32.87
N THR A 18 3.18 -37.88 31.60
CA THR A 18 4.04 -37.22 30.61
C THR A 18 3.49 -35.82 30.39
N VAL A 19 4.17 -34.81 30.97
CA VAL A 19 3.93 -33.40 30.66
C VAL A 19 4.57 -33.13 29.31
N PHE A 20 3.78 -32.74 28.31
CA PHE A 20 4.28 -32.25 27.03
C PHE A 20 4.92 -30.86 27.27
N ALA A 21 6.22 -30.73 27.04
CA ALA A 21 7.00 -29.51 27.27
C ALA A 21 7.32 -28.74 25.95
N GLN A 22 6.52 -28.93 24.90
CA GLN A 22 6.79 -28.33 23.57
C GLN A 22 6.29 -26.87 23.44
N ASP A 23 5.32 -26.43 24.25
CA ASP A 23 4.72 -25.09 24.12
C ASP A 23 5.67 -23.95 24.55
N ASP A 24 6.56 -24.19 25.51
CA ASP A 24 7.47 -23.17 26.03
C ASP A 24 8.58 -22.77 25.03
N THR A 25 9.06 -23.73 24.23
CA THR A 25 10.16 -23.47 23.28
C THR A 25 9.67 -22.67 22.07
N CYS A 26 8.50 -23.00 21.53
CA CYS A 26 7.99 -22.31 20.34
C CYS A 26 7.70 -20.83 20.63
N SER A 27 7.00 -20.57 21.73
CA SER A 27 6.68 -19.21 22.16
C SER A 27 7.93 -18.40 22.52
N ALA A 28 9.01 -19.04 22.98
CA ALA A 28 10.28 -18.37 23.24
C ALA A 28 10.94 -17.89 21.94
N ILE A 29 10.99 -18.73 20.91
CA ILE A 29 11.58 -18.40 19.59
C ILE A 29 10.84 -17.21 18.97
N VAL A 30 9.51 -17.25 18.97
CA VAL A 30 8.69 -16.15 18.42
C VAL A 30 8.97 -14.85 19.18
N ARG A 31 8.96 -14.88 20.52
CA ARG A 31 9.24 -13.69 21.35
C ARG A 31 10.64 -13.14 21.15
N GLU A 32 11.65 -14.02 21.08
CA GLU A 32 13.04 -13.64 20.87
C GLU A 32 13.25 -13.01 19.49
N ALA A 33 12.72 -13.64 18.43
CA ALA A 33 12.84 -13.13 17.07
C ALA A 33 12.21 -11.74 16.90
N ILE A 34 11.03 -11.52 17.48
CA ILE A 34 10.37 -10.21 17.43
C ILE A 34 11.16 -9.17 18.23
N SER A 35 11.64 -9.51 19.43
CA SER A 35 12.51 -8.61 20.22
C SER A 35 13.78 -8.22 19.45
N ILE A 36 14.41 -9.17 18.76
CA ILE A 36 15.62 -8.92 17.98
C ILE A 36 15.34 -7.98 16.80
N VAL A 37 14.21 -8.15 16.11
CA VAL A 37 13.82 -7.23 15.03
C VAL A 37 13.55 -5.83 15.58
N GLU A 38 12.89 -5.73 16.74
CA GLU A 38 12.63 -4.46 17.41
C GLU A 38 13.93 -3.76 17.83
N ASP A 39 14.96 -4.48 18.26
CA ASP A 39 16.21 -3.93 18.76
C ASP A 39 17.26 -3.66 17.66
N GLU A 40 17.47 -4.62 16.75
CA GLU A 40 18.54 -4.56 15.75
C GLU A 40 18.12 -3.79 14.49
N CYS A 41 16.83 -3.79 14.15
CA CYS A 41 16.33 -3.12 12.95
C CYS A 41 15.84 -1.68 13.19
N THR A 42 16.10 -1.07 14.36
CA THR A 42 15.67 0.31 14.67
C THR A 42 16.24 1.33 13.69
N LEU A 43 17.50 1.13 13.28
CA LEU A 43 18.25 2.04 12.41
C LEU A 43 17.90 1.90 10.93
N THR A 44 17.00 0.98 10.57
CA THR A 44 16.55 0.80 9.18
C THR A 44 15.99 2.10 8.64
N GLY A 45 16.69 2.68 7.68
CA GLY A 45 16.33 3.93 7.03
C GLY A 45 15.27 3.75 5.95
N ARG A 46 15.15 4.78 5.13
CA ARG A 46 14.26 4.79 3.96
C ARG A 46 14.82 3.87 2.88
N ASN A 47 13.95 3.09 2.23
CA ASN A 47 14.29 2.15 1.16
C ASN A 47 15.37 1.16 1.61
N GLN A 48 15.28 0.68 2.84
CA GLN A 48 16.23 -0.27 3.41
C GLN A 48 15.53 -1.51 3.93
N ALA A 49 16.21 -2.64 3.78
CA ALA A 49 15.85 -3.93 4.36
C ALA A 49 16.85 -4.26 5.45
N CYS A 50 16.36 -4.75 6.59
CA CYS A 50 17.14 -5.24 7.70
C CYS A 50 16.97 -6.74 7.85
N TYR A 51 18.10 -7.42 8.04
CA TYR A 51 18.14 -8.83 8.37
C TYR A 51 17.72 -8.99 9.83
N GLY A 52 16.51 -9.50 10.05
CA GLY A 52 15.94 -9.69 11.38
C GLY A 52 16.45 -10.96 12.06
N TYR A 53 15.62 -12.01 12.04
CA TYR A 53 15.89 -13.28 12.72
C TYR A 53 16.19 -14.43 11.74
N VAL A 54 16.96 -15.39 12.24
CA VAL A 54 17.70 -16.49 11.60
C VAL A 54 17.17 -17.03 10.25
N ARG A 55 18.12 -17.34 9.36
CA ARG A 55 17.99 -18.06 8.07
C ARG A 55 17.12 -17.37 7.01
N LEU A 56 17.73 -16.35 6.44
CA LEU A 56 17.26 -15.60 5.29
C LEU A 56 18.31 -15.71 4.18
N GLU A 57 17.85 -15.88 2.95
CA GLU A 57 18.67 -15.88 1.75
C GLU A 57 18.20 -14.75 0.84
N ALA A 58 19.11 -13.90 0.36
CA ALA A 58 18.80 -12.85 -0.59
C ALA A 58 19.70 -12.94 -1.82
N THR A 59 19.10 -12.77 -3.00
CA THR A 59 19.84 -12.60 -4.25
C THR A 59 19.90 -11.12 -4.61
N PRO A 60 21.09 -10.60 -4.94
CA PRO A 60 21.19 -9.25 -5.47
C PRO A 60 20.66 -9.17 -6.90
N ARG A 61 20.26 -7.98 -7.31
CA ARG A 61 19.96 -7.65 -8.71
C ARG A 61 21.23 -7.68 -9.55
N GLU A 62 21.10 -7.87 -10.87
CA GLU A 62 22.26 -8.08 -11.76
C GLU A 62 23.25 -6.90 -11.75
N SER A 63 22.76 -5.69 -11.50
CA SER A 63 23.57 -4.46 -11.46
C SER A 63 24.37 -4.26 -10.17
N VAL A 64 24.13 -5.07 -9.14
CA VAL A 64 24.72 -4.90 -7.81
C VAL A 64 25.96 -5.77 -7.68
N GLN A 65 27.11 -5.14 -7.46
CA GLN A 65 28.40 -5.85 -7.33
C GLN A 65 28.78 -6.12 -5.86
N ASP A 66 28.40 -5.21 -4.96
CA ASP A 66 28.69 -5.29 -3.52
C ASP A 66 27.39 -5.48 -2.74
N PHE A 67 27.09 -6.73 -2.39
CA PHE A 67 25.88 -7.08 -1.64
C PHE A 67 26.23 -7.93 -0.42
N ASN A 68 25.95 -7.42 0.77
CA ASN A 68 26.16 -8.16 2.03
C ASN A 68 24.89 -8.12 2.87
N PHE A 69 24.17 -9.24 2.88
CA PHE A 69 22.94 -9.43 3.64
C PHE A 69 22.86 -10.87 4.15
N ALA A 70 23.76 -11.21 5.07
CA ALA A 70 24.04 -12.60 5.45
C ALA A 70 23.89 -12.87 6.95
N GLN A 71 23.82 -11.84 7.79
CA GLN A 71 23.70 -11.99 9.24
C GLN A 71 22.75 -10.95 9.84
N ARG A 72 22.30 -11.23 11.06
CA ARG A 72 21.40 -10.37 11.84
C ARG A 72 21.95 -8.95 11.97
N GLY A 73 21.08 -7.97 11.79
CA GLY A 73 21.41 -6.54 11.84
C GLY A 73 22.07 -6.00 10.56
N ASP A 74 22.40 -6.84 9.57
CA ASP A 74 22.81 -6.34 8.25
C ASP A 74 21.66 -5.49 7.66
N VAL A 75 22.02 -4.36 7.05
CA VAL A 75 21.07 -3.47 6.37
C VAL A 75 21.55 -3.23 4.94
N VAL A 76 20.65 -3.42 3.98
CA VAL A 76 20.90 -3.17 2.55
C VAL A 76 19.81 -2.29 1.94
N ASN A 77 20.06 -1.73 0.77
CA ASN A 77 19.04 -1.02 0.01
C ASN A 77 18.01 -2.03 -0.54
N VAL A 78 16.71 -1.77 -0.36
CA VAL A 78 15.66 -2.62 -0.96
C VAL A 78 15.76 -2.65 -2.49
N GLY A 79 16.33 -1.59 -3.07
CA GLY A 79 16.60 -1.47 -4.49
C GLY A 79 17.65 -2.43 -5.02
N ASP A 80 18.47 -3.01 -4.15
CA ASP A 80 19.54 -3.93 -4.50
C ASP A 80 19.10 -5.41 -4.42
N ILE A 81 17.96 -5.68 -3.78
CA ILE A 81 17.40 -7.03 -3.60
C ILE A 81 16.59 -7.40 -4.84
N ASP A 82 16.91 -8.56 -5.44
CA ASP A 82 16.07 -9.19 -6.44
C ASP A 82 15.07 -10.13 -5.76
N THR A 83 15.57 -11.15 -5.07
CA THR A 83 14.75 -12.14 -4.36
C THR A 83 15.17 -12.21 -2.89
N LEU A 84 14.20 -12.39 -2.01
CA LEU A 84 14.38 -12.58 -0.58
C LEU A 84 13.56 -13.79 -0.12
N ARG A 85 14.22 -14.76 0.52
CA ARG A 85 13.64 -16.03 0.99
C ARG A 85 13.87 -16.20 2.48
N LEU A 86 12.79 -16.44 3.21
CA LEU A 86 12.80 -16.67 4.65
C LEU A 86 12.42 -18.11 4.95
N SER A 87 12.82 -18.59 6.12
CA SER A 87 12.55 -19.97 6.55
C SER A 87 11.32 -20.08 7.44
N ALA A 88 10.59 -21.19 7.31
CA ALA A 88 9.54 -21.57 8.24
C ALA A 88 10.04 -21.62 9.70
N LEU A 89 9.12 -21.48 10.65
CA LEU A 89 9.39 -21.75 12.04
C LEU A 89 9.67 -23.25 12.25
N ASP A 90 10.84 -23.58 12.78
CA ASP A 90 11.23 -24.92 13.19
C ASP A 90 11.77 -24.90 14.62
N PRO A 91 10.96 -25.33 15.60
CA PRO A 91 11.38 -25.40 17.00
C PRO A 91 12.52 -26.39 17.26
N ALA A 92 12.73 -27.38 16.38
CA ALA A 92 13.79 -28.37 16.57
C ALA A 92 15.18 -27.83 16.20
N SER A 93 15.25 -26.86 15.29
CA SER A 93 16.48 -26.23 14.84
C SER A 93 16.64 -24.77 15.27
N ASP A 94 15.68 -24.23 16.03
CA ASP A 94 15.65 -22.83 16.49
C ASP A 94 15.74 -21.83 15.32
N THR A 95 14.99 -22.12 14.25
CA THR A 95 14.94 -21.26 13.06
C THR A 95 13.58 -20.66 12.86
N TRP A 96 13.53 -19.37 12.57
CA TRP A 96 12.36 -18.68 12.06
C TRP A 96 12.82 -17.46 11.27
N GLY A 97 12.44 -17.36 10.00
CA GLY A 97 12.81 -16.20 9.21
C GLY A 97 11.96 -15.00 9.60
N VAL A 98 12.60 -13.88 9.95
CA VAL A 98 11.92 -12.58 10.06
C VAL A 98 12.77 -11.49 9.42
N ALA A 99 12.16 -10.63 8.60
CA ALA A 99 12.81 -9.48 7.97
C ALA A 99 11.95 -8.23 8.10
N LEU A 100 12.60 -7.07 8.19
CA LEU A 100 11.96 -5.76 8.20
C LEU A 100 12.39 -4.98 6.98
N MET A 101 11.45 -4.43 6.20
CA MET A 101 11.76 -3.49 5.13
C MET A 101 10.97 -2.20 5.30
N ARG A 102 11.61 -1.07 4.99
CA ARG A 102 11.00 0.25 5.02
C ARG A 102 11.07 0.87 3.64
N LEU A 103 9.92 1.14 3.03
CA LEU A 103 9.80 1.66 1.68
C LEU A 103 9.15 3.03 1.64
N GLN A 104 9.64 3.89 0.75
CA GLN A 104 8.93 5.10 0.34
C GLN A 104 8.05 4.79 -0.87
N ALA A 105 6.88 4.20 -0.63
CA ALA A 105 5.91 3.94 -1.68
C ALA A 105 5.01 5.17 -1.86
N ASN A 106 5.19 5.91 -2.97
CA ASN A 106 4.41 7.11 -3.35
C ASN A 106 4.13 8.13 -2.22
N LEU A 107 5.03 8.22 -1.23
CA LEU A 107 4.94 9.18 -0.13
C LEU A 107 5.77 10.43 -0.48
N PRO A 108 5.25 11.65 -0.27
CA PRO A 108 6.02 12.88 -0.48
C PRO A 108 7.30 12.90 0.35
N ALA A 109 8.40 13.41 -0.23
CA ALA A 109 9.69 13.48 0.45
C ALA A 109 9.73 14.46 1.65
N THR A 110 8.73 15.35 1.77
CA THR A 110 8.64 16.42 2.78
C THR A 110 8.25 15.96 4.18
N LEU A 111 7.79 14.71 4.35
CA LEU A 111 7.38 14.18 5.64
C LEU A 111 8.49 13.28 6.20
N PRO A 112 9.35 13.79 7.11
CA PRO A 112 10.39 12.99 7.72
C PRO A 112 9.78 11.83 8.52
N GLY A 113 10.31 10.62 8.35
CA GLY A 113 9.95 9.44 9.13
C GLY A 113 8.76 8.61 8.61
N GLN A 114 8.08 9.03 7.54
CA GLN A 114 6.98 8.23 6.96
C GLN A 114 7.53 7.22 5.94
N ASN A 115 7.61 5.94 6.34
CA ASN A 115 7.92 4.81 5.46
C ASN A 115 6.86 3.72 5.64
N VAL A 116 6.51 3.06 4.55
CA VAL A 116 5.72 1.83 4.62
C VAL A 116 6.60 0.73 5.17
N THR A 117 6.15 0.10 6.24
CA THR A 117 6.90 -0.98 6.89
C THR A 117 6.33 -2.31 6.47
N PHE A 118 7.21 -3.18 5.97
CA PHE A 118 6.94 -4.57 5.68
C PHE A 118 7.63 -5.38 6.76
N LEU A 119 6.85 -6.13 7.53
CA LEU A 119 7.34 -7.15 8.44
C LEU A 119 7.02 -8.51 7.80
N ILE A 120 8.05 -9.19 7.33
CA ILE A 120 7.94 -10.46 6.62
C ILE A 120 8.37 -11.57 7.56
N PHE A 121 7.58 -12.62 7.70
CA PHE A 121 7.87 -13.70 8.65
C PHE A 121 7.42 -15.07 8.17
N GLY A 122 8.17 -16.08 8.59
CA GLY A 122 7.94 -17.46 8.22
C GLY A 122 8.48 -17.82 6.85
N ASN A 123 7.94 -18.88 6.24
CA ASN A 123 8.35 -19.32 4.90
C ASN A 123 7.77 -18.39 3.83
N VAL A 124 8.43 -17.26 3.61
CA VAL A 124 8.05 -16.28 2.59
C VAL A 124 9.17 -16.13 1.58
N GLU A 125 8.80 -16.18 0.31
CA GLU A 125 9.65 -15.75 -0.78
C GLU A 125 9.02 -14.52 -1.44
N ILE A 126 9.78 -13.45 -1.55
CA ILE A 126 9.40 -12.23 -2.24
C ILE A 126 10.43 -11.95 -3.33
N GLN A 127 9.96 -11.60 -4.52
CA GLN A 127 10.74 -11.25 -5.69
C GLN A 127 10.31 -9.88 -6.19
N ASN A 128 11.29 -9.01 -6.44
CA ASN A 128 11.06 -7.70 -7.04
C ASN A 128 10.43 -7.85 -8.43
N ALA A 129 9.31 -7.16 -8.68
CA ALA A 129 8.64 -7.18 -9.98
C ALA A 129 9.03 -5.97 -10.86
N VAL A 130 9.90 -5.08 -10.35
CA VAL A 130 10.42 -3.94 -11.12
C VAL A 130 11.69 -4.37 -11.86
N PRO A 131 11.76 -4.24 -13.21
CA PRO A 131 12.90 -4.70 -13.99
C PRO A 131 14.20 -3.95 -13.68
N ASP A 132 15.35 -4.60 -13.97
CA ASP A 132 16.74 -4.11 -13.75
C ASP A 132 17.18 -2.95 -14.65
N SER A 133 16.34 -2.54 -15.61
CA SER A 133 16.55 -1.28 -16.34
C SER A 133 16.55 -0.14 -15.32
N PRO A 134 17.40 0.90 -15.44
CA PRO A 134 17.32 2.01 -14.51
C PRO A 134 15.96 2.66 -14.70
N ALA A 135 15.04 2.33 -13.80
CA ALA A 135 13.72 2.89 -13.78
C ALA A 135 13.78 4.36 -13.35
N LEU A 136 14.88 4.75 -12.71
CA LEU A 136 15.06 6.04 -12.07
C LEU A 136 16.50 6.54 -12.22
N ALA A 137 16.67 7.82 -12.48
CA ALA A 137 17.94 8.53 -12.44
C ALA A 137 17.76 9.83 -11.67
N THR A 138 18.66 10.16 -10.75
CA THR A 138 18.67 11.49 -10.13
C THR A 138 19.26 12.48 -11.12
N VAL A 139 18.56 13.59 -11.35
CA VAL A 139 19.01 14.68 -12.21
C VAL A 139 19.12 15.97 -11.40
N GLU A 140 20.22 16.70 -11.58
CA GLU A 140 20.46 18.01 -10.98
C GLU A 140 20.28 19.12 -12.01
N ILE A 141 19.60 20.20 -11.64
CA ILE A 141 19.42 21.36 -12.51
C ILE A 141 20.66 22.24 -12.43
N THR A 142 21.37 22.44 -13.54
CA THR A 142 22.59 23.27 -13.58
C THR A 142 22.49 24.47 -14.53
N SER A 143 21.27 24.86 -14.88
CA SER A 143 20.98 26.02 -15.72
C SER A 143 21.34 27.32 -15.00
N GLY A 144 21.72 28.37 -15.75
CA GLY A 144 21.96 29.72 -15.20
C GLY A 144 20.73 30.40 -14.56
N GLY A 145 19.58 29.72 -14.54
CA GLY A 145 18.34 30.11 -13.88
C GLY A 145 17.35 28.94 -13.81
N SER A 146 16.12 29.19 -13.36
CA SER A 146 15.09 28.16 -13.28
C SER A 146 14.73 27.57 -14.65
N ILE A 147 14.43 26.28 -14.69
CA ILE A 147 13.95 25.58 -15.88
C ILE A 147 12.45 25.33 -15.80
N ASN A 148 11.79 25.26 -16.96
CA ASN A 148 10.37 24.94 -17.03
C ASN A 148 10.16 23.42 -16.96
N VAL A 149 9.17 23.02 -16.17
CA VAL A 149 8.61 21.66 -16.20
C VAL A 149 7.32 21.70 -17.00
N ARG A 150 7.19 20.81 -18.00
CA ARG A 150 6.09 20.84 -18.97
C ARG A 150 5.21 19.61 -18.87
N SER A 151 3.98 19.73 -19.36
CA SER A 151 3.03 18.61 -19.40
C SER A 151 3.35 17.55 -20.45
N GLY A 152 4.38 17.75 -21.28
CA GLY A 152 4.79 16.83 -22.35
C GLY A 152 6.17 17.18 -22.90
N PRO A 153 6.80 16.28 -23.68
CA PRO A 153 8.16 16.41 -24.20
C PRO A 153 8.23 17.35 -25.43
N SER A 154 7.69 18.56 -25.32
CA SER A 154 7.80 19.62 -26.33
C SER A 154 7.78 21.01 -25.69
N THR A 155 8.45 21.96 -26.32
CA THR A 155 8.40 23.38 -25.93
C THR A 155 7.02 24.02 -26.14
N ASP A 156 6.13 23.38 -26.89
CA ASP A 156 4.75 23.84 -27.11
C ASP A 156 3.78 23.35 -26.02
N ASN A 157 4.19 22.34 -25.23
CA ASN A 157 3.37 21.86 -24.13
C ASN A 157 3.31 22.90 -22.99
N ARG A 158 2.16 22.98 -22.32
CA ARG A 158 1.91 23.89 -21.21
C ARG A 158 2.94 23.68 -20.09
N VAL A 159 3.44 24.79 -19.55
CA VAL A 159 4.28 24.78 -18.35
C VAL A 159 3.39 24.46 -17.14
N ILE A 160 3.79 23.46 -16.36
CA ILE A 160 3.08 22.98 -15.17
C ILE A 160 3.85 23.26 -13.87
N GLY A 161 5.11 23.66 -13.98
CA GLY A 161 5.96 24.01 -12.85
C GLY A 161 7.33 24.53 -13.30
N SER A 162 8.21 24.74 -12.34
CA SER A 162 9.60 25.15 -12.59
C SER A 162 10.52 24.61 -11.51
N LEU A 163 11.75 24.29 -11.88
CA LEU A 163 12.82 23.89 -10.95
C LEU A 163 13.93 24.94 -10.96
N ALA A 164 14.43 25.32 -9.80
CA ALA A 164 15.53 26.26 -9.64
C ALA A 164 16.89 25.59 -9.90
N ASN A 165 17.92 26.41 -10.11
CA ASN A 165 19.29 25.93 -10.21
C ASN A 165 19.73 25.30 -8.87
N GLY A 166 20.32 24.12 -8.93
CA GLY A 166 20.68 23.30 -7.77
C GLY A 166 19.57 22.37 -7.27
N ASP A 167 18.34 22.47 -7.80
CA ASP A 167 17.29 21.51 -7.46
C ASP A 167 17.64 20.12 -8.03
N THR A 168 17.21 19.07 -7.33
CA THR A 168 17.32 17.69 -7.81
C THR A 168 15.95 17.08 -8.03
N ALA A 169 15.79 16.27 -9.07
CA ALA A 169 14.56 15.53 -9.35
C ALA A 169 14.87 14.08 -9.72
N THR A 170 13.87 13.21 -9.59
CA THR A 170 13.97 11.82 -10.04
C THR A 170 13.41 11.71 -11.46
N ALA A 171 14.27 11.47 -12.44
CA ALA A 171 13.87 11.14 -13.80
C ALA A 171 13.45 9.66 -13.86
N ASN A 172 12.26 9.38 -14.38
CA ASN A 172 11.65 8.05 -14.37
C ASN A 172 11.23 7.56 -15.77
N GLY A 173 11.76 8.20 -16.80
CA GLY A 173 11.50 7.88 -18.20
C GLY A 173 12.09 8.94 -19.12
N ARG A 174 12.12 8.62 -20.40
CA ARG A 174 12.53 9.53 -21.47
C ARG A 174 11.59 9.42 -22.66
N ASN A 175 11.61 10.41 -23.55
CA ASN A 175 10.96 10.27 -24.84
C ASN A 175 11.84 9.44 -25.79
N GLN A 176 11.28 9.07 -26.95
CA GLN A 176 11.92 8.11 -27.87
C GLN A 176 13.33 8.54 -28.35
N ASP A 177 13.56 9.83 -28.55
CA ASP A 177 14.85 10.37 -28.99
C ASP A 177 15.78 10.77 -27.82
N GLY A 178 15.30 10.69 -26.57
CA GLY A 178 16.04 11.04 -25.36
C GLY A 178 16.26 12.54 -25.16
N SER A 179 15.63 13.42 -25.94
CA SER A 179 15.76 14.87 -25.78
C SER A 179 15.00 15.43 -24.57
N TRP A 180 14.02 14.67 -24.05
CA TRP A 180 13.26 15.01 -22.86
C TRP A 180 13.27 13.87 -21.85
N LEU A 181 13.35 14.25 -20.58
CA LEU A 181 13.23 13.34 -19.44
C LEU A 181 11.90 13.60 -18.75
N ARG A 182 11.18 12.53 -18.42
CA ARG A 182 10.03 12.58 -17.51
C ARG A 182 10.58 12.56 -16.09
N ILE A 183 10.20 13.53 -15.28
CA ILE A 183 10.58 13.66 -13.89
C ILE A 183 9.37 13.59 -12.99
N GLN A 184 9.59 13.10 -11.78
CA GLN A 184 8.74 13.35 -10.63
C GLN A 184 9.06 14.74 -10.08
N LEU A 185 8.07 15.63 -9.98
CA LEU A 185 8.30 16.92 -9.30
C LEU A 185 8.70 16.65 -7.84
N PRO A 186 9.67 17.41 -7.28
CA PRO A 186 9.95 17.35 -5.86
C PRO A 186 8.67 17.52 -5.04
N ASP A 187 8.54 16.75 -3.97
CA ASP A 187 7.47 16.91 -2.97
C ASP A 187 6.04 16.65 -3.48
N SER A 188 5.88 16.01 -4.64
CA SER A 188 4.59 15.70 -5.26
C SER A 188 4.66 14.42 -6.08
N ASP A 189 3.51 13.74 -6.25
CA ASP A 189 3.33 12.67 -7.25
C ASP A 189 3.03 13.23 -8.66
N ALA A 190 3.04 14.56 -8.85
CA ALA A 190 2.92 15.18 -10.17
C ALA A 190 4.11 14.86 -11.09
N LEU A 191 3.81 14.30 -12.25
CA LEU A 191 4.80 14.05 -13.31
C LEU A 191 4.92 15.26 -14.25
N GLY A 192 6.12 15.46 -14.76
CA GLY A 192 6.39 16.49 -15.75
C GLY A 192 7.60 16.18 -16.61
N TRP A 193 7.82 16.99 -17.63
CA TRP A 193 8.89 16.80 -18.61
C TRP A 193 9.86 17.96 -18.57
N VAL A 194 11.16 17.65 -18.55
CA VAL A 194 12.26 18.61 -18.62
C VAL A 194 13.18 18.28 -19.79
N TYR A 195 13.80 19.31 -20.36
CA TYR A 195 14.71 19.14 -21.49
C TYR A 195 16.04 18.55 -21.00
N ALA A 196 16.48 17.44 -21.59
CA ALA A 196 17.60 16.65 -21.09
C ALA A 196 18.92 17.44 -21.06
N SER A 197 19.09 18.42 -21.96
CA SER A 197 20.32 19.24 -22.00
C SER A 197 20.40 20.30 -20.89
N LEU A 198 19.34 20.48 -20.09
CA LEU A 198 19.28 21.46 -19.00
C LEU A 198 19.56 20.83 -17.63
N VAL A 199 19.84 19.53 -17.58
CA VAL A 199 20.08 18.77 -16.36
C VAL A 199 21.35 17.95 -16.48
N ILE A 200 22.02 17.72 -15.36
CA ILE A 200 23.14 16.79 -15.26
C ILE A 200 22.65 15.55 -14.52
N PRO A 201 22.67 14.38 -15.16
CA PRO A 201 22.26 13.17 -14.48
C PRO A 201 23.39 12.60 -13.62
N ALA A 202 23.05 12.10 -12.44
CA ALA A 202 23.98 11.40 -11.55
C ALA A 202 24.27 9.96 -12.02
N SER A 203 23.44 9.42 -12.93
CA SER A 203 23.56 8.09 -13.53
C SER A 203 23.24 8.13 -15.04
N ASP A 204 23.39 7.00 -15.74
CA ASP A 204 23.10 6.96 -17.19
C ASP A 204 21.59 7.04 -17.48
N VAL A 205 21.14 8.20 -17.97
CA VAL A 205 19.74 8.44 -18.38
C VAL A 205 19.37 7.81 -19.72
N SER A 206 20.34 7.33 -20.51
CA SER A 206 20.05 6.70 -21.80
C SER A 206 19.36 5.33 -21.64
N ALA A 207 19.56 4.71 -20.48
CA ALA A 207 18.96 3.45 -20.08
C ALA A 207 17.58 3.61 -19.42
N LEU A 208 17.07 4.84 -19.24
CA LEU A 208 15.69 5.07 -18.81
C LEU A 208 14.69 4.54 -19.85
N SER A 209 13.57 4.01 -19.35
CA SER A 209 12.46 3.54 -20.18
C SER A 209 11.91 4.64 -21.09
N VAL A 210 11.59 4.29 -22.33
CA VAL A 210 10.86 5.18 -23.23
C VAL A 210 9.40 5.21 -22.81
N VAL A 211 8.86 6.38 -22.48
CA VAL A 211 7.49 6.58 -22.00
C VAL A 211 6.74 7.59 -22.88
N ASP A 212 5.45 7.36 -23.08
CA ASP A 212 4.59 8.26 -23.84
C ASP A 212 4.19 9.47 -22.98
N ALA A 213 3.94 10.63 -23.60
CA ALA A 213 3.51 11.83 -22.89
C ALA A 213 2.15 11.67 -22.20
N SER A 214 1.29 10.78 -22.71
CA SER A 214 0.00 10.43 -22.12
C SER A 214 0.10 9.44 -20.97
N ASP A 215 1.27 8.82 -20.76
CA ASP A 215 1.49 7.95 -19.61
C ASP A 215 1.69 8.79 -18.35
N THR A 216 0.62 8.86 -17.56
CA THR A 216 0.59 9.51 -16.26
C THR A 216 0.85 8.54 -15.11
N SER A 217 1.20 7.29 -15.37
CA SER A 217 1.51 6.33 -14.30
C SER A 217 2.87 6.68 -13.69
N VAL A 218 2.89 6.78 -12.36
CA VAL A 218 4.15 6.83 -11.62
C VAL A 218 4.67 5.39 -11.57
N PRO A 219 5.83 5.10 -12.18
CA PRO A 219 6.37 3.75 -12.16
C PRO A 219 6.67 3.35 -10.71
N PHE A 220 6.38 2.09 -10.38
CA PHE A 220 6.73 1.54 -9.09
C PHE A 220 8.25 1.54 -8.89
N THR A 221 8.67 1.88 -7.67
CA THR A 221 10.06 1.72 -7.23
C THR A 221 10.33 0.26 -6.84
N PRO A 222 11.60 -0.19 -6.78
CA PRO A 222 11.92 -1.56 -6.39
C PRO A 222 11.23 -1.97 -5.08
N MET A 223 10.72 -3.20 -5.02
CA MET A 223 9.94 -3.74 -3.89
C MET A 223 8.63 -3.01 -3.56
N GLN A 224 8.26 -1.95 -4.29
CA GLN A 224 6.90 -1.40 -4.27
C GLN A 224 5.95 -2.23 -5.15
N ALA A 225 6.51 -2.88 -6.18
CA ALA A 225 5.88 -3.93 -6.94
C ALA A 225 6.68 -5.23 -6.77
N PHE A 226 6.01 -6.32 -6.39
CA PHE A 226 6.65 -7.60 -6.12
C PHE A 226 5.71 -8.79 -6.38
N TYR A 227 6.30 -9.95 -6.59
CA TYR A 227 5.63 -11.24 -6.46
C TYR A 227 6.05 -11.86 -5.13
N PHE A 228 5.12 -12.48 -4.42
CA PHE A 228 5.45 -13.23 -3.22
C PHE A 228 4.63 -14.52 -3.10
N ARG A 229 5.15 -15.45 -2.31
CA ARG A 229 4.46 -16.67 -1.90
C ARG A 229 4.73 -16.97 -0.43
N THR A 230 3.74 -17.56 0.21
CA THR A 230 3.80 -18.05 1.58
C THR A 230 3.83 -19.58 1.59
N GLY A 231 4.44 -20.17 2.62
CA GLY A 231 4.52 -21.61 2.80
C GLY A 231 3.14 -22.29 2.87
N LEU A 232 3.10 -23.56 2.47
CA LEU A 232 1.96 -24.44 2.70
C LEU A 232 2.13 -25.07 4.09
N GLY A 233 1.30 -24.67 5.05
CA GLY A 233 1.29 -25.29 6.37
C GLY A 233 0.57 -24.46 7.43
N ASP A 234 0.05 -25.14 8.43
CA ASP A 234 -0.38 -24.49 9.67
C ASP A 234 0.87 -24.03 10.45
N ALA A 235 0.71 -22.99 11.25
CA ALA A 235 1.76 -22.52 12.14
C ALA A 235 2.26 -23.69 13.02
N ALA A 236 3.59 -23.77 13.22
CA ALA A 236 4.20 -24.88 13.96
C ALA A 236 3.72 -24.97 15.44
N CYS A 237 3.13 -23.90 15.96
CA CYS A 237 2.44 -23.84 17.25
C CYS A 237 1.37 -22.74 17.26
N ALA A 238 0.52 -22.72 18.30
CA ALA A 238 -0.62 -21.80 18.40
C ALA A 238 -0.23 -20.32 18.57
N GLU A 239 0.96 -20.06 19.13
CA GLU A 239 1.49 -18.72 19.38
C GLU A 239 2.20 -18.13 18.16
N ALA A 240 2.55 -18.96 17.17
CA ALA A 240 3.18 -18.51 15.97
C ALA A 240 2.12 -18.04 14.96
N PRO A 241 2.31 -16.87 14.33
CA PRO A 241 1.48 -16.50 13.21
C PRO A 241 1.72 -17.45 12.03
N GLN A 242 0.73 -17.57 11.15
CA GLN A 242 0.95 -18.20 9.85
C GLN A 242 1.97 -17.41 9.02
N ASP A 243 2.60 -18.05 8.03
CA ASP A 243 3.55 -17.38 7.15
C ASP A 243 2.88 -16.23 6.38
N GLY A 244 3.53 -15.07 6.31
CA GLY A 244 2.98 -13.93 5.58
C GLY A 244 3.74 -12.62 5.73
N ILE A 245 3.11 -11.56 5.20
CA ILE A 245 3.64 -10.20 5.18
C ILE A 245 2.66 -9.28 5.88
N LEU A 246 3.13 -8.58 6.91
CA LEU A 246 2.39 -7.50 7.55
C LEU A 246 2.89 -6.16 7.00
N ILE A 247 2.00 -5.39 6.40
CA ILE A 247 2.30 -4.11 5.75
C ILE A 247 1.61 -3.00 6.54
N GLN A 248 2.37 -2.04 7.05
CA GLN A 248 1.86 -0.86 7.76
C GLN A 248 2.25 0.42 7.01
N THR A 249 1.25 1.23 6.67
CA THR A 249 1.41 2.59 6.16
C THR A 249 1.45 3.58 7.32
N PRO A 250 2.28 4.64 7.27
CA PRO A 250 2.36 5.61 8.36
C PRO A 250 1.04 6.35 8.61
N ALA A 251 0.74 6.61 9.88
CA ALA A 251 -0.45 7.38 10.24
C ALA A 251 -0.46 8.78 9.58
N GLY A 252 -1.59 9.13 8.97
CA GLY A 252 -1.78 10.45 8.35
C GLY A 252 -1.05 10.67 7.02
N ALA A 253 -0.36 9.66 6.49
CA ALA A 253 0.37 9.73 5.22
C ALA A 253 -0.53 9.66 3.97
N GLY A 254 -1.84 9.49 4.15
CA GLY A 254 -2.77 9.23 3.06
C GLY A 254 -2.82 7.74 2.73
N LYS A 255 -2.97 7.43 1.44
CA LYS A 255 -3.04 6.05 0.96
C LYS A 255 -1.81 5.70 0.15
N VAL A 256 -1.21 4.58 0.45
CA VAL A 256 -0.04 4.06 -0.24
C VAL A 256 -0.49 3.07 -1.31
N GLN A 257 0.16 3.13 -2.47
CA GLN A 257 -0.05 2.21 -3.58
C GLN A 257 1.11 1.22 -3.67
N LEU A 258 0.76 -0.06 -3.63
CA LEU A 258 1.65 -1.20 -3.80
C LEU A 258 1.08 -2.11 -4.88
N ARG A 259 1.93 -2.92 -5.50
CA ARG A 259 1.49 -4.02 -6.36
C ARG A 259 2.09 -5.33 -5.86
N ALA A 260 1.23 -6.30 -5.56
CA ALA A 260 1.64 -7.62 -5.12
C ALA A 260 0.94 -8.66 -5.99
N ASN A 261 1.69 -9.54 -6.64
CA ASN A 261 1.12 -10.64 -7.44
C ASN A 261 0.15 -10.15 -8.55
N ASP A 262 0.50 -9.04 -9.22
CA ASP A 262 -0.34 -8.32 -10.18
C ASP A 262 -1.62 -7.68 -9.62
N VAL A 263 -1.79 -7.66 -8.30
CA VAL A 263 -2.89 -7.00 -7.59
C VAL A 263 -2.46 -5.62 -7.11
N ASP A 264 -3.21 -4.59 -7.51
CA ASP A 264 -3.02 -3.22 -7.02
C ASP A 264 -3.67 -3.05 -5.65
N ILE A 265 -2.88 -2.61 -4.68
CA ILE A 265 -3.26 -2.47 -3.28
C ILE A 265 -3.08 -1.02 -2.88
N GLU A 266 -4.20 -0.34 -2.61
CA GLU A 266 -4.21 0.98 -2.02
C GLU A 266 -4.53 0.83 -0.52
N LEU A 267 -3.56 1.06 0.36
CA LEU A 267 -3.66 0.83 1.79
C LEU A 267 -3.61 2.14 2.58
N GLY A 268 -4.50 2.29 3.57
CA GLY A 268 -4.56 3.45 4.45
C GLY A 268 -4.45 3.10 5.94
N SER A 269 -3.70 2.05 6.28
CA SER A 269 -3.26 1.65 7.64
C SER A 269 -2.49 0.32 7.53
N THR A 270 -3.04 -0.81 7.98
CA THR A 270 -2.30 -2.06 8.14
C THR A 270 -3.05 -3.25 7.57
N ALA A 271 -2.37 -4.04 6.75
CA ALA A 271 -2.90 -5.27 6.16
C ALA A 271 -1.92 -6.43 6.32
N TYR A 272 -2.47 -7.63 6.44
CA TYR A 272 -1.77 -8.90 6.45
C TYR A 272 -2.03 -9.64 5.14
N LEU A 273 -0.97 -10.10 4.49
CA LEU A 273 -1.01 -10.70 3.15
C LEU A 273 -0.45 -12.12 3.17
N GLN A 274 -1.16 -13.01 2.47
CA GLN A 274 -0.74 -14.40 2.21
C GLN A 274 -0.97 -14.73 0.73
N ALA A 275 -0.17 -15.64 0.15
CA ALA A 275 -0.32 -16.00 -1.26
C ALA A 275 0.18 -17.41 -1.56
N GLN A 276 -0.61 -18.17 -2.30
CA GLN A 276 -0.27 -19.52 -2.75
C GLN A 276 -0.41 -19.64 -4.27
N ALA A 277 0.60 -20.20 -4.93
CA ALA A 277 0.59 -20.41 -6.38
C ALA A 277 -0.53 -21.39 -6.78
N GLY A 278 -1.26 -21.05 -7.83
CA GLY A 278 -2.41 -21.81 -8.33
C GLY A 278 -3.64 -21.82 -7.40
N ALA A 279 -3.61 -21.02 -6.33
CA ALA A 279 -4.71 -20.86 -5.37
C ALA A 279 -5.03 -19.36 -5.23
N ASP A 280 -5.19 -18.83 -4.02
CA ASP A 280 -5.54 -17.43 -3.79
C ASP A 280 -4.41 -16.64 -3.13
N MET A 281 -4.38 -15.34 -3.43
CA MET A 281 -3.82 -14.32 -2.57
C MET A 281 -4.90 -13.82 -1.62
N VAL A 282 -4.62 -13.79 -0.32
CA VAL A 282 -5.52 -13.29 0.71
C VAL A 282 -4.99 -11.95 1.23
N VAL A 283 -5.86 -10.95 1.28
CA VAL A 283 -5.58 -9.63 1.87
C VAL A 283 -6.52 -9.39 3.04
N SER A 284 -5.99 -9.45 4.26
CA SER A 284 -6.75 -9.23 5.51
C SER A 284 -6.41 -7.86 6.10
N VAL A 285 -7.39 -6.96 6.16
CA VAL A 285 -7.18 -5.61 6.70
C VAL A 285 -7.37 -5.64 8.20
N VAL A 286 -6.28 -5.50 8.95
CA VAL A 286 -6.29 -5.59 10.42
C VAL A 286 -6.58 -4.23 11.08
N GLU A 287 -6.30 -3.13 10.38
CA GLU A 287 -6.63 -1.77 10.81
C GLU A 287 -6.88 -0.86 9.58
N GLY A 288 -7.77 0.11 9.74
CA GLY A 288 -8.13 1.10 8.71
C GLY A 288 -8.93 0.53 7.55
N GLN A 289 -8.44 0.73 6.33
CA GLN A 289 -9.11 0.30 5.10
C GLN A 289 -8.11 0.05 3.96
N GLY A 290 -8.44 -0.90 3.09
CA GLY A 290 -7.74 -1.16 1.84
C GLY A 290 -8.68 -1.08 0.64
N ARG A 291 -8.16 -0.70 -0.52
CA ARG A 291 -8.82 -0.88 -1.82
C ARG A 291 -7.96 -1.82 -2.66
N ILE A 292 -8.54 -2.93 -3.06
CA ILE A 292 -7.87 -4.02 -3.76
C ILE A 292 -8.40 -4.08 -5.18
N THR A 293 -7.51 -4.05 -6.16
CA THR A 293 -7.88 -4.00 -7.58
C THR A 293 -7.14 -5.08 -8.36
N SER A 294 -7.89 -5.91 -9.08
CA SER A 294 -7.37 -6.89 -10.04
C SER A 294 -8.36 -7.06 -11.20
N GLY A 295 -7.84 -7.27 -12.42
CA GLY A 295 -8.67 -7.48 -13.61
C GLY A 295 -9.63 -6.31 -13.91
N GLY A 296 -9.30 -5.08 -13.49
CA GLY A 296 -10.14 -3.89 -13.64
C GLY A 296 -11.29 -3.76 -12.63
N THR A 297 -11.42 -4.72 -11.69
CA THR A 297 -12.42 -4.67 -10.61
C THR A 297 -11.76 -4.23 -9.31
N SER A 298 -12.34 -3.21 -8.66
CA SER A 298 -11.88 -2.72 -7.37
C SER A 298 -12.89 -3.01 -6.26
N VAL A 299 -12.43 -3.56 -5.16
CA VAL A 299 -13.22 -3.78 -3.93
C VAL A 299 -12.61 -3.02 -2.76
N SER A 300 -13.45 -2.52 -1.86
CA SER A 300 -13.01 -1.87 -0.62
C SER A 300 -13.15 -2.84 0.54
N VAL A 301 -12.07 -3.02 1.30
CA VAL A 301 -11.96 -3.97 2.41
C VAL A 301 -11.78 -3.19 3.71
N PRO A 302 -12.77 -3.18 4.62
CA PRO A 302 -12.61 -2.58 5.95
C PRO A 302 -11.68 -3.38 6.85
N ALA A 303 -11.20 -2.70 7.90
CA ALA A 303 -10.70 -3.38 9.09
C ALA A 303 -11.70 -4.44 9.61
N GLY A 304 -11.19 -5.63 9.90
CA GLY A 304 -12.03 -6.77 10.31
C GLY A 304 -12.43 -7.70 9.16
N ALA A 305 -12.13 -7.34 7.92
CA ALA A 305 -12.48 -8.12 6.74
C ALA A 305 -11.25 -8.54 5.94
N GLN A 306 -11.44 -9.51 5.06
CA GLN A 306 -10.47 -9.98 4.10
C GLN A 306 -11.11 -10.16 2.72
N VAL A 307 -10.26 -10.31 1.70
CA VAL A 307 -10.66 -10.68 0.35
C VAL A 307 -9.65 -11.64 -0.25
N GLU A 308 -10.16 -12.54 -1.10
CA GLU A 308 -9.38 -13.53 -1.86
C GLU A 308 -9.29 -13.10 -3.33
N ILE A 309 -8.11 -13.27 -3.92
CA ILE A 309 -7.82 -12.98 -5.32
C ILE A 309 -7.19 -14.23 -5.93
N PRO A 310 -7.79 -14.83 -6.97
CA PRO A 310 -7.24 -16.05 -7.56
C PRO A 310 -5.93 -15.75 -8.29
N LEU A 311 -4.95 -16.63 -8.08
CA LEU A 311 -3.63 -16.62 -8.71
C LEU A 311 -3.47 -17.82 -9.65
N ASP A 312 -2.61 -17.70 -10.64
CA ASP A 312 -2.11 -18.83 -11.43
C ASP A 312 -0.86 -19.48 -10.78
N ASP A 313 -0.34 -20.53 -11.42
CA ASP A 313 0.84 -21.26 -10.95
C ASP A 313 2.13 -20.39 -10.93
N ASP A 314 2.14 -19.28 -11.67
CA ASP A 314 3.22 -18.30 -11.73
C ASP A 314 3.02 -17.13 -10.76
N LEU A 315 2.06 -17.24 -9.83
CA LEU A 315 1.71 -16.24 -8.81
C LEU A 315 1.10 -14.95 -9.38
N LYS A 316 0.57 -14.97 -10.60
CA LYS A 316 -0.08 -13.80 -11.22
C LYS A 316 -1.57 -13.86 -10.98
N ALA A 317 -2.18 -12.71 -10.73
CA ALA A 317 -3.63 -12.62 -10.60
C ALA A 317 -4.33 -13.13 -11.86
N SER A 318 -5.14 -14.19 -11.70
CA SER A 318 -5.86 -14.87 -12.80
C SER A 318 -7.32 -14.43 -12.91
N GLY A 319 -7.80 -13.62 -11.95
CA GLY A 319 -9.17 -13.12 -11.92
C GLY A 319 -9.36 -11.89 -11.01
N PRO A 320 -10.57 -11.32 -10.98
CA PRO A 320 -10.89 -10.19 -10.12
C PRO A 320 -10.93 -10.60 -8.64
N PRO A 321 -10.85 -9.65 -7.69
CA PRO A 321 -11.05 -9.93 -6.28
C PRO A 321 -12.46 -10.47 -6.03
N GLY A 322 -12.58 -11.41 -5.09
CA GLY A 322 -13.87 -11.89 -4.59
C GLY A 322 -14.61 -10.84 -3.75
N ASP A 323 -15.75 -11.25 -3.19
CA ASP A 323 -16.48 -10.41 -2.25
C ASP A 323 -15.76 -10.37 -0.89
N PRO A 324 -15.56 -9.17 -0.29
CA PRO A 324 -14.99 -9.08 1.04
C PRO A 324 -15.88 -9.78 2.08
N HIS A 325 -15.26 -10.50 3.00
CA HIS A 325 -15.94 -11.23 4.06
C HIS A 325 -15.16 -11.09 5.38
N PRO A 326 -15.78 -11.36 6.55
CA PRO A 326 -15.07 -11.28 7.82
C PRO A 326 -13.89 -12.26 7.86
N TYR A 327 -12.72 -11.84 8.34
CA TYR A 327 -11.61 -12.77 8.51
C TYR A 327 -11.83 -13.73 9.68
N ASP A 328 -11.07 -14.82 9.69
CA ASP A 328 -10.95 -15.66 10.89
C ASP A 328 -10.06 -14.97 11.93
N GLN A 329 -10.65 -14.67 13.09
CA GLN A 329 -9.93 -14.01 14.18
C GLN A 329 -8.74 -14.85 14.67
N ALA A 330 -8.84 -16.18 14.65
CA ALA A 330 -7.76 -17.04 15.13
C ALA A 330 -6.48 -16.91 14.29
N LEU A 331 -6.59 -16.57 13.00
CA LEU A 331 -5.45 -16.42 12.11
C LEU A 331 -4.71 -15.09 12.29
N VAL A 332 -5.42 -14.03 12.68
CA VAL A 332 -4.85 -12.69 12.80
C VAL A 332 -4.40 -12.35 14.22
N GLN A 333 -4.94 -13.00 15.26
CA GLN A 333 -4.58 -12.69 16.65
C GLN A 333 -3.09 -12.90 17.00
N PRO A 334 -2.40 -13.94 16.48
CA PRO A 334 -0.98 -14.15 16.77
C PRO A 334 -0.03 -13.20 16.01
N LEU A 335 -0.55 -12.29 15.16
CA LEU A 335 0.29 -11.43 14.34
C LEU A 335 1.19 -10.54 15.21
N PRO A 336 2.47 -10.38 14.84
CA PRO A 336 3.46 -9.64 15.63
C PRO A 336 3.34 -8.12 15.44
N VAL A 337 2.15 -7.56 15.68
CA VAL A 337 1.84 -6.13 15.48
C VAL A 337 2.64 -5.18 16.39
N ARG A 338 3.35 -5.71 17.40
CA ARG A 338 4.23 -4.95 18.29
C ARG A 338 5.57 -4.57 17.64
N ALA A 339 6.03 -5.36 16.67
CA ALA A 339 7.22 -5.06 15.89
C ALA A 339 6.97 -3.98 14.81
N LEU A 340 5.72 -3.54 14.65
CA LEU A 340 5.38 -2.42 13.78
C LEU A 340 5.71 -1.07 14.44
N PRO A 341 6.13 -0.06 13.66
CA PRO A 341 6.51 1.24 14.23
C PRO A 341 5.33 1.97 14.89
N ASP A 342 4.13 1.91 14.31
CA ASP A 342 2.93 2.45 14.91
C ASP A 342 2.19 1.33 15.66
N SER A 343 1.87 1.57 16.94
CA SER A 343 1.11 0.60 17.74
C SER A 343 -0.34 0.54 17.25
N ILE A 344 -0.79 -0.63 16.84
CA ILE A 344 -2.17 -0.85 16.38
C ILE A 344 -2.93 -1.83 17.27
N THR A 345 -4.24 -1.76 17.22
CA THR A 345 -5.12 -2.80 17.76
C THR A 345 -5.77 -3.52 16.59
N ILE A 346 -5.56 -4.85 16.50
CA ILE A 346 -6.22 -5.67 15.50
C ILE A 346 -7.73 -5.56 15.70
N ALA A 347 -8.45 -5.20 14.64
CA ALA A 347 -9.90 -5.09 14.67
C ALA A 347 -10.57 -6.41 15.11
N SER A 348 -11.84 -6.35 15.50
CA SER A 348 -12.65 -7.58 15.55
C SER A 348 -13.13 -7.92 14.14
N PRO A 349 -13.47 -9.19 13.85
CA PRO A 349 -14.09 -9.55 12.58
C PRO A 349 -15.26 -8.63 12.25
N ALA A 350 -15.27 -8.08 11.05
CA ALA A 350 -16.31 -7.19 10.59
C ALA A 350 -17.64 -7.96 10.47
N THR A 351 -18.75 -7.25 10.56
CA THR A 351 -20.06 -7.79 10.22
C THR A 351 -20.35 -7.59 8.73
N ASP A 352 -21.17 -8.46 8.14
CA ASP A 352 -21.62 -8.30 6.75
C ASP A 352 -22.25 -6.93 6.50
N ALA A 353 -22.95 -6.37 7.51
CA ALA A 353 -23.53 -5.04 7.44
C ALA A 353 -22.48 -3.93 7.32
N GLN A 354 -21.36 -4.04 8.06
CA GLN A 354 -20.24 -3.09 7.97
C GLN A 354 -19.55 -3.17 6.60
N ILE A 355 -19.35 -4.38 6.09
CA ILE A 355 -18.78 -4.62 4.76
C ILE A 355 -19.69 -4.00 3.68
N GLN A 356 -20.99 -4.33 3.68
CA GLN A 356 -21.95 -3.79 2.72
C GLN A 356 -22.13 -2.27 2.80
N ALA A 357 -21.96 -1.67 3.99
CA ALA A 357 -22.02 -0.22 4.14
C ALA A 357 -20.88 0.49 3.40
N LEU A 358 -19.69 -0.12 3.34
CA LEU A 358 -18.55 0.42 2.60
C LEU A 358 -18.63 0.12 1.11
N THR A 359 -19.09 -1.07 0.71
CA THR A 359 -19.32 -1.39 -0.71
C THR A 359 -20.28 -0.38 -1.33
N ARG A 360 -21.37 -0.03 -0.64
CA ARG A 360 -22.35 0.98 -1.09
C ARG A 360 -21.77 2.40 -1.21
N ARG A 361 -20.75 2.74 -0.41
CA ARG A 361 -20.02 4.02 -0.54
C ARG A 361 -19.00 3.99 -1.69
N GLY A 362 -18.48 2.81 -2.03
CA GLY A 362 -17.52 2.59 -3.13
C GLY A 362 -18.19 2.45 -4.51
N THR A 363 -19.41 1.92 -4.57
CA THR A 363 -20.24 1.92 -5.77
C THR A 363 -20.99 3.25 -5.88
N THR A 364 -20.34 4.27 -6.43
CA THR A 364 -21.14 5.26 -7.15
C THR A 364 -21.66 4.54 -8.39
N PRO A 365 -22.98 4.39 -8.61
CA PRO A 365 -23.45 3.99 -9.92
C PRO A 365 -22.90 5.01 -10.90
N THR A 366 -22.36 4.57 -12.04
CA THR A 366 -22.19 5.44 -13.22
C THR A 366 -23.58 5.83 -13.73
N GLY A 367 -24.33 6.59 -12.94
CA GLY A 367 -25.37 7.48 -13.42
C GLY A 367 -24.69 8.69 -14.07
N PRO A 368 -25.40 9.42 -14.94
CA PRO A 368 -24.82 10.57 -15.62
C PRO A 368 -24.23 11.51 -14.58
N SER A 369 -22.96 11.82 -14.77
CA SER A 369 -22.12 12.74 -13.98
C SER A 369 -22.93 13.71 -13.10
N ALA A 370 -22.84 13.55 -11.79
CA ALA A 370 -23.24 14.61 -10.87
C ALA A 370 -22.41 15.87 -11.19
N PRO A 371 -23.02 17.06 -11.19
CA PRO A 371 -22.31 18.28 -11.56
C PRO A 371 -21.24 18.60 -10.51
N ALA A 372 -20.10 19.07 -11.01
CA ALA A 372 -18.93 19.40 -10.23
C ALA A 372 -19.23 20.41 -9.10
N ALA A 373 -18.62 20.18 -7.94
CA ALA A 373 -18.49 21.16 -6.86
C ALA A 373 -17.56 22.33 -7.30
N PRO A 374 -17.56 23.47 -6.57
CA PRO A 374 -17.49 24.81 -7.16
C PRO A 374 -16.07 25.21 -7.56
N GLY A 375 -15.77 24.94 -8.82
CA GLY A 375 -14.65 25.53 -9.56
C GLY A 375 -14.77 25.33 -11.08
N GLY A 376 -15.88 24.72 -11.53
CA GLY A 376 -16.15 24.44 -12.93
C GLY A 376 -16.75 25.65 -13.64
N ASP A 377 -16.44 25.78 -14.92
CA ASP A 377 -17.01 26.77 -15.82
C ASP A 377 -18.54 26.55 -15.97
N PHE A 378 -19.33 27.40 -15.32
CA PHE A 378 -20.79 27.35 -15.32
C PHE A 378 -21.42 27.93 -16.60
N SER A 379 -20.63 28.38 -17.58
CA SER A 379 -21.15 28.89 -18.85
C SER A 379 -21.98 27.85 -19.61
N ALA A 380 -21.77 26.56 -19.37
CA ALA A 380 -22.55 25.46 -19.94
C ALA A 380 -23.99 25.34 -19.40
N LEU A 381 -24.33 26.01 -18.30
CA LEU A 381 -25.69 26.01 -17.73
C LEU A 381 -26.54 27.20 -18.22
N ALA A 382 -25.95 28.14 -18.96
CA ALA A 382 -26.65 29.30 -19.47
C ALA A 382 -27.68 28.89 -20.55
N GLY A 383 -28.97 29.04 -20.25
CA GLY A 383 -30.08 28.79 -21.18
C GLY A 383 -30.76 27.43 -21.04
N MET A 384 -30.42 26.63 -20.03
CA MET A 384 -31.11 25.36 -19.75
C MET A 384 -32.42 25.61 -18.98
N ASP A 385 -33.50 24.92 -19.34
CA ASP A 385 -34.81 25.08 -18.71
C ASP A 385 -34.75 24.61 -17.23
N PRO A 386 -35.01 25.48 -16.25
CA PRO A 386 -34.96 25.13 -14.84
C PRO A 386 -35.80 23.90 -14.50
N SER A 387 -36.95 23.71 -15.14
CA SER A 387 -37.87 22.59 -14.87
C SER A 387 -37.23 21.20 -15.05
N LEU A 388 -36.16 21.09 -15.83
CA LEU A 388 -35.42 19.84 -16.04
C LEU A 388 -34.39 19.57 -14.94
N ILE A 389 -33.90 20.62 -14.25
CA ILE A 389 -32.81 20.53 -13.26
C ILE A 389 -33.37 20.47 -11.84
N CYS A 390 -34.47 21.17 -11.56
CA CYS A 390 -35.01 21.31 -10.21
C CYS A 390 -35.37 19.98 -9.52
N PRO A 391 -35.96 18.97 -10.17
CA PRO A 391 -36.24 17.68 -9.52
C PRO A 391 -34.97 16.98 -9.00
N TYR A 392 -33.87 17.09 -9.74
CA TYR A 392 -32.58 16.51 -9.35
C TYR A 392 -31.94 17.30 -8.21
N LEU A 393 -32.03 18.63 -8.27
CA LEU A 393 -31.56 19.50 -7.21
C LEU A 393 -32.30 19.21 -5.89
N ASP A 394 -33.61 19.11 -5.93
CA ASP A 394 -34.42 18.82 -4.73
C ASP A 394 -34.09 17.44 -4.15
N GLN A 395 -33.88 16.44 -5.00
CA GLN A 395 -33.47 15.11 -4.57
C GLN A 395 -32.08 15.13 -3.89
N ALA A 396 -31.13 15.87 -4.46
CA ALA A 396 -29.79 16.02 -3.90
C ALA A 396 -29.79 16.76 -2.55
N LEU A 397 -30.58 17.83 -2.46
CA LEU A 397 -30.74 18.61 -1.23
C LEU A 397 -31.41 17.79 -0.13
N ALA A 398 -32.46 17.04 -0.47
CA ALA A 398 -33.11 16.12 0.46
C ALA A 398 -32.16 15.04 0.99
N ALA A 399 -31.30 14.47 0.14
CA ALA A 399 -30.27 13.51 0.55
C ALA A 399 -29.22 14.11 1.50
N SER A 400 -28.97 15.41 1.39
CA SER A 400 -28.09 16.18 2.28
C SER A 400 -28.79 16.74 3.53
N GLY A 401 -30.11 16.52 3.68
CA GLY A 401 -30.90 17.06 4.78
C GLY A 401 -31.07 18.58 4.76
N MET A 402 -30.85 19.22 3.62
CA MET A 402 -31.01 20.67 3.44
C MET A 402 -32.24 21.01 2.62
N THR A 403 -32.85 22.16 2.90
CA THR A 403 -33.87 22.76 2.03
C THR A 403 -33.23 23.66 0.97
N ARG A 404 -33.97 23.92 -0.13
CA ARG A 404 -33.55 24.85 -1.19
C ARG A 404 -33.22 26.25 -0.64
N ASP A 405 -34.01 26.72 0.32
CA ASP A 405 -33.77 28.02 0.99
C ASP A 405 -32.49 28.03 1.83
N GLN A 406 -32.22 26.94 2.55
CA GLN A 406 -30.98 26.79 3.33
C GLN A 406 -29.75 26.76 2.42
N TYR A 407 -29.87 26.10 1.27
CA TYR A 407 -28.82 26.07 0.26
C TYR A 407 -28.58 27.44 -0.35
N LEU A 408 -29.63 28.17 -0.75
CA LEU A 408 -29.53 29.54 -1.27
C LEU A 408 -28.93 30.51 -0.23
N ALA A 409 -29.30 30.37 1.04
CA ALA A 409 -28.70 31.16 2.12
C ALA A 409 -27.19 30.90 2.27
N THR A 410 -26.79 29.63 2.19
CA THR A 410 -25.38 29.22 2.24
C THR A 410 -24.60 29.74 1.03
N LEU A 411 -25.19 29.66 -0.16
CA LEU A 411 -24.61 30.17 -1.39
C LEU A 411 -24.38 31.69 -1.31
N ARG A 412 -25.37 32.45 -0.84
CA ARG A 412 -25.26 33.91 -0.63
C ARG A 412 -24.18 34.26 0.39
N GLN A 413 -24.07 33.49 1.47
CA GLN A 413 -23.02 33.67 2.47
C GLN A 413 -21.64 33.40 1.88
N ALA A 414 -21.49 32.36 1.06
CA ALA A 414 -20.23 32.06 0.38
C ALA A 414 -19.83 33.16 -0.62
N MET A 415 -20.79 33.71 -1.39
CA MET A 415 -20.54 34.81 -2.33
C MET A 415 -20.03 36.08 -1.67
N ALA A 416 -20.26 36.29 -0.37
CA ALA A 416 -19.70 37.43 0.36
C ALA A 416 -18.16 37.38 0.48
N PHE A 417 -17.56 36.19 0.33
CA PHE A 417 -16.11 35.98 0.41
C PHE A 417 -15.45 35.82 -0.96
N VAL A 418 -16.21 35.91 -2.05
CA VAL A 418 -15.70 35.77 -3.43
C VAL A 418 -15.46 37.15 -4.04
N PRO A 419 -14.28 37.42 -4.64
CA PRO A 419 -14.00 38.65 -5.39
C PRO A 419 -15.05 38.94 -6.49
N ALA A 420 -15.40 40.22 -6.67
CA ALA A 420 -16.53 40.63 -7.51
C ALA A 420 -16.40 40.22 -8.99
N ASP A 421 -15.18 40.18 -9.51
CA ASP A 421 -14.83 39.70 -10.86
C ASP A 421 -15.09 38.20 -11.05
N SER A 422 -15.21 37.43 -9.97
CA SER A 422 -15.43 35.98 -9.97
C SER A 422 -16.85 35.58 -9.55
N ARG A 423 -17.74 36.53 -9.22
CA ARG A 423 -19.09 36.27 -8.70
C ARG A 423 -20.16 35.97 -9.75
N ALA A 424 -19.95 36.37 -11.00
CA ALA A 424 -20.97 36.30 -12.05
C ALA A 424 -21.53 34.88 -12.28
N GLY A 425 -20.68 33.85 -12.20
CA GLY A 425 -21.11 32.46 -12.34
C GLY A 425 -21.96 31.97 -11.17
N LEU A 426 -21.64 32.40 -9.94
CA LEU A 426 -22.40 32.04 -8.74
C LEU A 426 -23.78 32.73 -8.72
N GLU A 427 -23.85 33.97 -9.19
CA GLU A 427 -25.12 34.71 -9.30
C GLU A 427 -26.05 34.11 -10.36
N GLN A 428 -25.51 33.54 -11.44
CA GLN A 428 -26.30 32.78 -12.43
C GLN A 428 -26.86 31.48 -11.83
N VAL A 429 -26.05 30.76 -11.05
CA VAL A 429 -26.51 29.55 -10.34
C VAL A 429 -27.61 29.89 -9.33
N GLU A 430 -27.47 31.00 -8.57
CA GLU A 430 -28.50 31.46 -7.65
C GLU A 430 -29.82 31.78 -8.37
N GLN A 431 -29.76 32.49 -9.50
CA GLN A 431 -30.94 32.83 -10.30
C GLN A 431 -31.63 31.58 -10.86
N MET A 432 -30.87 30.61 -11.34
CA MET A 432 -31.40 29.34 -11.84
C MET A 432 -32.14 28.57 -10.75
N ILE A 433 -31.55 28.46 -9.55
CA ILE A 433 -32.15 27.75 -8.42
C ILE A 433 -33.40 28.49 -7.91
N THR A 434 -33.38 29.83 -7.93
CA THR A 434 -34.53 30.65 -7.53
C THR A 434 -35.68 30.55 -8.53
N ALA A 435 -35.38 30.29 -9.81
CA ALA A 435 -36.37 30.08 -10.87
C ALA A 435 -36.99 28.68 -10.86
N CYS A 436 -36.56 27.79 -9.97
CA CYS A 436 -37.19 26.49 -9.80
C CYS A 436 -38.62 26.64 -9.25
N PRO A 437 -39.62 25.99 -9.88
CA PRO A 437 -41.00 26.04 -9.41
C PRO A 437 -41.21 25.36 -8.05
#